data_AF-A0A7J2R0H2-F1
#
_entry.id   AF-A0A7J2R0H2-F1
#
_cell.length_a   1.000
_cell.length_b   1.000
_cell.length_c   1.000
_cell.angle_alpha   90.00
_cell.angle_beta   90.00
_cell.angle_gamma   90.00
#
_symmetry.space_group_name_H-M   'P 1'
#
loop_
_entity.id
_entity.type
_entity.pdbx_description
1 polymer ?
#
loop_
_entity_poly.entity_id
_entity_poly.type
_entity_poly.pdbx_seq_one_letter_code
_entity_poly.pdbx_strand_id
1 'polypeptide(L)'
;MRRNKQIKHNEENGITLQTIKKNILASLSEEQEYKEKKVKKLKQTVHDKIKQLEFEGDIDIITQYLENKMLMAVKELRFEDAAYLRDKIKEIRKKGKFTT
;
A
#
# COMPACT_ATOMS: atom_id res chain seq x y z
N MET A 1 7.84 41.92 13.52
CA MET A 1 8.02 40.46 13.29
C MET A 1 6.91 39.67 13.97
N ARG A 2 6.44 38.56 13.37
CA ARG A 2 5.37 37.68 13.90
C ARG A 2 5.68 37.11 15.29
N ARG A 3 6.96 36.91 15.60
CA ARG A 3 7.44 36.38 16.89
C ARG A 3 7.06 37.25 18.09
N ASN A 4 7.18 38.58 17.98
CA ASN A 4 6.88 39.49 19.09
C ASN A 4 5.38 39.50 19.43
N LYS A 5 4.52 39.33 18.41
CA LYS A 5 3.07 39.19 18.62
C LYS A 5 2.72 37.91 19.39
N GLN A 6 3.43 36.82 19.11
CA GLN A 6 3.24 35.53 19.78
C GLN A 6 3.69 35.61 21.24
N ILE A 7 4.84 36.23 21.52
CA ILE A 7 5.35 36.39 22.90
C ILE A 7 4.38 37.23 23.73
N LYS A 8 3.95 38.39 23.22
CA LYS A 8 3.01 39.28 23.92
C LYS A 8 1.67 38.61 24.22
N HIS A 9 1.12 37.89 23.24
CA HIS A 9 -0.12 37.12 23.43
C HIS A 9 0.04 36.03 24.49
N ASN A 10 1.17 35.32 24.49
CA ASN A 10 1.44 34.27 25.47
C ASN A 10 1.59 34.86 26.89
N GLU A 11 2.25 36.00 27.05
CA GLU A 11 2.39 36.71 28.33
C GLU A 11 1.03 37.21 28.84
N GLU A 12 0.22 37.85 27.98
CA GLU A 12 -1.12 38.35 28.32
C GLU A 12 -2.09 37.24 28.72
N ASN A 13 -1.93 36.03 28.17
CA ASN A 13 -2.81 34.89 28.40
C ASN A 13 -2.23 33.86 29.38
N GLY A 14 -1.06 34.12 29.99
CA GLY A 14 -0.39 33.19 30.91
C GLY A 14 -0.01 31.85 30.27
N ILE A 15 0.19 31.81 28.95
CA ILE A 15 0.50 30.58 28.20
C ILE A 15 1.98 30.25 28.34
N THR A 16 2.29 29.17 29.05
CA THR A 16 3.64 28.59 29.08
C THR A 16 3.89 27.78 27.81
N LEU A 17 5.00 28.07 27.13
CA LEU A 17 5.41 27.33 25.93
C LEU A 17 5.80 25.90 26.32
N GLN A 18 5.00 24.93 25.91
CA GLN A 18 5.33 23.52 26.04
C GLN A 18 5.63 22.90 24.68
N THR A 19 6.69 22.11 24.60
CA THR A 19 6.98 21.31 23.41
C THR A 19 5.92 20.23 23.28
N ILE A 20 5.21 20.23 22.15
CA ILE A 20 4.21 19.20 21.83
C ILE A 20 4.93 17.84 21.73
N LYS A 21 4.70 16.95 22.71
CA LYS A 21 5.14 15.54 22.66
C LYS A 21 4.04 14.71 21.99
N LYS A 22 4.16 14.48 20.68
CA LYS A 22 3.23 13.61 19.94
C LYS A 22 3.72 12.16 19.97
N ASN A 23 2.86 11.24 20.43
CA ASN A 23 3.14 9.79 20.47
C ASN A 23 2.86 9.12 19.11
N ILE A 24 3.41 9.68 18.02
CA ILE A 24 3.14 9.25 16.64
C ILE A 24 3.76 7.88 16.29
N LEU A 25 4.82 7.48 17.01
CA LEU A 25 5.58 6.26 16.71
C LEU A 25 4.76 4.99 16.97
N ALA A 26 3.94 4.98 18.03
CA ALA A 26 3.11 3.81 18.36
C ALA A 26 2.03 3.55 17.30
N SER A 27 1.35 4.62 16.87
CA SER A 27 0.25 4.52 15.89
C SER A 27 0.75 4.15 14.49
N LEU A 28 1.95 4.58 14.09
CA LEU A 28 2.55 4.23 12.80
C LEU A 28 3.02 2.77 12.75
N SER A 29 3.57 2.26 13.86
CA SER A 29 4.11 0.91 13.95
C SER A 29 3.01 -0.15 13.88
N GLU A 30 1.89 0.07 14.57
CA GLU A 30 0.72 -0.82 14.52
C GLU A 30 0.08 -0.85 13.12
N GLU A 31 -0.02 0.31 12.45
CA GLU A 31 -0.51 0.37 11.08
C GLU A 31 0.39 -0.37 10.09
N GLN A 32 1.71 -0.28 10.27
CA GLN A 32 2.68 -0.98 9.41
C GLN A 32 2.59 -2.49 9.58
N GLU A 33 2.56 -3.01 10.81
CA GLU A 33 2.41 -4.45 11.06
C GLU A 33 1.10 -5.01 10.50
N TYR A 34 0.00 -4.26 10.63
CA TYR A 34 -1.30 -4.69 10.12
C TYR A 34 -1.32 -4.74 8.59
N LYS A 35 -0.68 -3.75 7.94
CA LYS A 35 -0.48 -3.72 6.48
C LYS A 35 0.39 -4.89 6.02
N GLU A 36 1.50 -5.19 6.70
CA GLU A 36 2.39 -6.30 6.33
C GLU A 36 1.72 -7.67 6.47
N LYS A 37 0.95 -7.90 7.55
CA LYS A 37 0.18 -9.14 7.72
C LYS A 37 -0.89 -9.31 6.65
N LYS A 38 -1.59 -8.22 6.26
CA LYS A 38 -2.54 -8.23 5.14
C LYS A 38 -1.85 -8.54 3.80
N VAL A 39 -0.68 -7.95 3.54
CA VAL A 39 0.10 -8.18 2.32
C VAL A 39 0.53 -9.64 2.22
N LYS A 40 1.06 -10.25 3.29
CA LYS A 40 1.45 -11.68 3.30
C LYS A 40 0.28 -12.61 3.00
N LYS A 41 -0.88 -12.40 3.64
CA LYS A 41 -2.09 -13.18 3.36
C LYS A 41 -2.56 -13.00 1.91
N LEU A 42 -2.56 -11.77 1.41
CA LEU A 42 -2.91 -11.50 0.00
C LEU A 42 -1.97 -12.25 -0.95
N LYS A 43 -0.66 -12.24 -0.71
CA LYS A 43 0.33 -12.91 -1.56
C LYS A 43 0.13 -14.42 -1.62
N GLN A 44 -0.17 -15.08 -0.50
CA GLN A 44 -0.51 -16.51 -0.48
C GLN A 44 -1.78 -16.81 -1.28
N THR A 45 -2.87 -16.06 -1.05
CA THR A 45 -4.13 -16.28 -1.78
C THR A 45 -3.99 -16.00 -3.28
N VAL A 46 -3.17 -15.02 -3.68
CA VAL A 46 -2.85 -14.81 -5.10
C VAL A 46 -2.14 -16.03 -5.67
N HIS A 47 -1.12 -16.54 -4.97
CA HIS A 47 -0.30 -17.64 -5.46
C HIS A 47 -1.12 -18.92 -5.66
N ASP A 48 -1.95 -19.28 -4.68
CA ASP A 48 -2.80 -20.47 -4.76
C ASP A 48 -3.81 -20.37 -5.89
N LYS A 49 -4.40 -19.18 -6.07
CA LYS A 49 -5.41 -18.96 -7.11
C LYS A 49 -4.80 -18.87 -8.51
N ILE A 50 -3.60 -18.31 -8.66
CA ILE A 50 -2.84 -18.37 -9.92
C ILE A 50 -2.53 -19.82 -10.26
N LYS A 51 -2.06 -20.62 -9.30
CA LYS A 51 -1.71 -22.03 -9.52
C LYS A 51 -2.93 -22.87 -9.94
N GLN A 52 -4.10 -22.54 -9.40
CA GLN A 52 -5.37 -23.17 -9.75
C GLN A 52 -5.83 -22.77 -11.17
N LEU A 53 -5.72 -21.49 -11.51
CA LEU A 53 -6.08 -20.98 -12.85
C LEU A 53 -5.06 -21.36 -13.94
N GLU A 54 -3.78 -21.54 -13.60
CA GLU A 54 -2.76 -22.08 -14.51
C GLU A 54 -3.08 -23.53 -14.92
N PHE A 55 -3.77 -24.29 -14.05
CA PHE A 55 -4.23 -25.64 -14.36
C PHE A 55 -5.43 -25.65 -15.33
N GLU A 56 -6.25 -24.60 -15.29
CA GLU A 56 -7.42 -24.44 -16.18
C GLU A 56 -7.06 -23.82 -17.55
N GLY A 57 -5.84 -23.28 -17.71
CA GLY A 57 -5.34 -22.78 -19.00
C GLY A 57 -5.83 -21.38 -19.39
N ASP A 58 -6.68 -20.74 -18.59
CA ASP A 58 -7.29 -19.45 -18.90
C ASP A 58 -6.40 -18.28 -18.47
N ILE A 59 -5.41 -17.98 -19.31
CA ILE A 59 -4.48 -16.85 -19.17
C ILE A 59 -5.23 -15.52 -19.02
N ASP A 60 -6.39 -15.37 -19.65
CA ASP A 60 -7.22 -14.17 -19.53
C ASP A 60 -7.80 -14.01 -18.13
N ILE A 61 -8.25 -15.09 -17.49
CA ILE A 61 -8.79 -15.04 -16.12
C ILE A 61 -7.68 -14.67 -15.11
N ILE A 62 -6.47 -15.23 -15.29
CA ILE A 62 -5.31 -14.89 -14.46
C ILE A 62 -4.94 -13.42 -14.61
N THR A 63 -4.91 -12.94 -15.85
CA THR A 63 -4.60 -11.54 -16.17
C THR A 63 -5.62 -10.61 -15.53
N GLN A 64 -6.92 -10.90 -15.68
CA GLN A 64 -7.99 -10.09 -15.11
C GLN A 64 -7.95 -10.05 -13.58
N TYR A 65 -7.63 -11.18 -12.94
CA TYR A 65 -7.45 -11.24 -11.49
C TYR A 65 -6.30 -10.35 -11.00
N LEU A 66 -5.15 -10.41 -11.69
CA LEU A 66 -3.98 -9.59 -11.37
C LEU A 66 -4.24 -8.09 -11.61
N GLU A 67 -4.95 -7.74 -12.69
CA GLU A 67 -5.37 -6.36 -12.97
C GLU A 67 -6.25 -5.81 -11.83
N ASN A 68 -7.19 -6.61 -11.33
CA ASN A 68 -8.04 -6.22 -10.20
C ASN A 68 -7.22 -5.98 -8.93
N LYS A 69 -6.27 -6.88 -8.61
CA LYS A 69 -5.34 -6.74 -7.48
C LYS A 69 -4.46 -5.49 -7.61
N MET A 70 -3.96 -5.20 -8.82
CA MET A 70 -3.16 -4.01 -9.08
C MET A 70 -3.98 -2.75 -8.80
N LEU A 71 -5.23 -2.72 -9.26
CA LEU A 71 -6.13 -1.58 -9.07
C LEU A 71 -6.45 -1.35 -7.58
N MET A 72 -6.60 -2.42 -6.80
CA MET A 72 -6.72 -2.32 -5.34
C MET A 72 -5.45 -1.77 -4.69
N ALA A 73 -4.26 -2.20 -5.14
CA ALA A 73 -3.00 -1.67 -4.62
C ALA A 73 -2.85 -0.16 -4.90
N VAL A 74 -3.26 0.31 -6.07
CA VAL A 74 -3.29 1.75 -6.41
C VAL A 74 -4.27 2.51 -5.53
N LYS A 75 -5.48 1.98 -5.31
CA LYS A 75 -6.48 2.58 -4.40
C LYS A 75 -5.96 2.72 -2.98
N GLU A 76 -5.13 1.79 -2.53
CA GLU A 76 -4.50 1.80 -1.20
C GLU A 76 -3.14 2.55 -1.17
N LEU A 77 -2.79 3.27 -2.25
CA LEU A 77 -1.52 4.02 -2.40
C LEU A 77 -0.25 3.14 -2.27
N ARG A 78 -0.37 1.84 -2.53
CA ARG A 78 0.74 0.87 -2.52
C ARG A 78 1.35 0.74 -3.92
N PHE A 79 2.12 1.74 -4.33
CA PHE A 79 2.66 1.82 -5.69
C PHE A 79 3.70 0.73 -6.00
N GLU A 80 4.50 0.31 -5.01
CA GLU A 80 5.47 -0.79 -5.21
C GLU A 80 4.77 -2.11 -5.52
N ASP A 81 3.71 -2.46 -4.77
CA ASP A 81 2.91 -3.66 -5.02
C ASP A 81 2.21 -3.58 -6.38
N ALA A 82 1.71 -2.40 -6.77
CA ALA A 82 1.10 -2.19 -8.09
C ALA A 82 2.11 -2.36 -9.23
N ALA A 83 3.33 -1.85 -9.08
CA ALA A 83 4.39 -2.01 -10.06
C ALA A 83 4.78 -3.48 -10.24
N TYR A 84 4.93 -4.22 -9.14
CA TYR A 84 5.19 -5.67 -9.18
C TYR A 84 4.07 -6.43 -9.91
N LEU A 85 2.80 -6.13 -9.61
CA LEU A 85 1.65 -6.78 -10.25
C LEU A 85 1.58 -6.46 -11.74
N ARG A 86 1.87 -5.21 -12.14
CA ARG A 86 1.96 -4.80 -13.54
C ARG A 86 3.00 -5.62 -14.31
N ASP A 87 4.18 -5.78 -13.75
CA ASP A 87 5.27 -6.51 -14.40
C ASP A 87 4.92 -7.99 -14.53
N LYS A 88 4.26 -8.57 -13.51
CA LYS A 88 3.76 -9.96 -13.54
C LYS A 88 2.71 -10.19 -14.63
N ILE A 89 1.75 -9.27 -14.80
CA ILE A 89 0.76 -9.32 -15.88
C ILE A 89 1.46 -9.34 -17.25
N LYS A 90 2.52 -8.54 -17.40
CA LYS A 90 3.30 -8.44 -18.64
C LYS A 90 4.01 -9.75 -18.95
N GLU A 91 4.60 -10.40 -17.94
CA GLU A 91 5.22 -11.73 -18.08
C GLU A 91 4.21 -12.80 -18.53
N ILE A 92 3.03 -12.83 -17.89
CA ILE A 92 2.00 -13.85 -18.16
C ILE A 92 1.42 -13.67 -19.57
N ARG A 93 1.09 -12.43 -19.96
CA ARG A 93 0.67 -12.12 -21.33
C ARG A 93 1.73 -12.48 -22.37
N LYS A 94 3.01 -12.27 -22.04
CA LYS A 94 4.11 -12.65 -22.91
C LYS A 94 4.15 -14.17 -23.08
N LYS A 95 4.11 -14.92 -21.98
CA LYS A 95 4.13 -16.40 -21.98
C LYS A 95 2.97 -16.99 -22.78
N GLY A 96 1.75 -16.46 -22.63
CA GLY A 96 0.58 -16.91 -23.39
C GLY A 96 0.73 -16.81 -24.91
N LYS A 97 1.31 -15.71 -25.40
CA LYS A 97 1.56 -15.49 -26.84
C LYS A 97 2.62 -16.42 -27.45
N PHE A 98 3.44 -17.11 -26.66
CA PHE A 98 4.44 -18.06 -27.17
C PHE A 98 3.92 -19.50 -27.24
N THR A 99 2.73 -19.77 -26.68
CA THR A 99 2.14 -21.12 -26.61
C THR A 99 1.04 -21.36 -27.66
N THR A 100 0.83 -20.40 -28.56
CA THR A 100 -0.10 -20.46 -29.70
C THR A 100 0.69 -20.31 -30.99
#